data_AF-A0A6L7KP45-F1
#
_entry.id   AF-A0A6L7KP45-F1
#
_cell.length_a   1.000
_cell.length_b   1.000
_cell.length_c   1.000
_cell.angle_alpha   90.00
_cell.angle_beta   90.00
_cell.angle_gamma   90.00
#
_symmetry.space_group_name_H-M   'P 1'
#
loop_
_entity.id
_entity.type
_entity.pdbx_description
1 polymer ?
#
loop_
_entity_poly.entity_id
_entity_poly.type
_entity_poly.pdbx_seq_one_letter_code
_entity_poly.pdbx_strand_id
1 'polypeptide(L)'
;SKFAHELSGGMQQRVGLARALAANPDVLLMDEPFSALDPLIRRQLQDEFIKLSKILKKTTIFITHDLDEAVRIGDRIAIMRDGRMVQIGTAEDIVMHPADDYVADFVAGISRLKVVHAHAVMQPINGPVPADAPRVDEAETLSTLINLAIDDDHPIIVQDSGRDVGVITRADLLRTVIEGTEVS
;
A
#
# COMPACT_ATOMS: atom_id res chain seq x y z
N SER A 1 -27.94 21.29 19.98
CA SER A 1 -26.46 21.21 20.05
C SER A 1 -26.11 19.94 20.80
N LYS A 2 -25.33 19.03 20.19
CA LYS A 2 -24.80 17.85 20.91
C LYS A 2 -23.39 18.17 21.40
N PHE A 3 -23.08 17.81 22.64
CA PHE A 3 -21.76 17.92 23.23
C PHE A 3 -20.86 16.74 22.84
N ALA A 4 -19.54 16.91 22.94
CA ALA A 4 -18.59 15.88 22.50
C ALA A 4 -18.84 14.50 23.14
N HIS A 5 -19.21 14.47 24.42
CA HIS A 5 -19.51 13.24 25.15
C HIS A 5 -20.80 12.53 24.71
N GLU A 6 -21.64 13.19 23.90
CA GLU A 6 -22.89 12.63 23.35
C GLU A 6 -22.71 12.07 21.94
N LEU A 7 -21.47 12.12 21.41
CA LEU A 7 -21.09 11.62 20.09
C LEU A 7 -20.42 10.25 20.22
N SER A 8 -20.66 9.35 19.25
CA SER A 8 -19.88 8.12 19.14
C SER A 8 -18.40 8.42 18.87
N GLY A 9 -17.49 7.49 19.16
CA GLY A 9 -16.06 7.67 18.90
C GLY A 9 -15.77 8.09 17.44
N GLY A 10 -16.46 7.49 16.47
CA GLY A 10 -16.37 7.89 15.06
C GLY A 10 -16.87 9.30 14.78
N MET A 11 -17.92 9.76 15.45
CA MET A 11 -18.40 11.14 15.32
C MET A 11 -17.43 12.14 15.96
N GLN A 12 -16.84 11.81 17.12
CA GLN A 12 -15.82 12.65 17.75
C GLN A 12 -14.59 12.80 16.86
N GLN A 13 -14.14 11.71 16.23
CA GLN A 13 -13.01 11.76 15.29
C GLN A 13 -13.33 12.55 14.02
N ARG A 14 -14.53 12.40 13.43
CA ARG A 14 -14.97 13.25 12.30
C ARG A 14 -14.93 14.74 12.66
N VAL A 15 -15.39 15.10 13.86
CA VAL A 15 -15.33 16.49 14.35
C VAL A 15 -13.88 16.94 14.57
N GLY A 16 -13.03 16.06 15.10
CA GLY A 16 -11.59 16.33 15.27
C GLY A 16 -10.88 16.59 13.94
N LEU A 17 -11.15 15.75 12.93
CA LEU A 17 -10.64 15.91 11.57
C LEU A 17 -11.16 17.22 10.95
N ALA A 18 -12.47 17.46 11.01
CA ALA A 18 -13.07 18.70 10.49
C ALA A 18 -12.47 19.94 11.15
N ARG A 19 -12.20 19.91 12.48
CA ARG A 19 -11.54 20.98 13.20
C ARG A 19 -10.11 21.21 12.72
N ALA A 20 -9.34 20.15 12.51
CA ALA A 20 -7.97 20.24 12.00
C ALA A 20 -7.94 20.81 10.57
N LEU A 21 -8.90 20.40 9.73
CA LEU A 21 -9.04 20.89 8.35
C LEU A 21 -9.57 22.33 8.26
N ALA A 22 -10.47 22.74 9.17
CA ALA A 22 -11.04 24.08 9.18
C ALA A 22 -10.00 25.19 9.43
N ALA A 23 -8.88 24.85 10.09
CA ALA A 23 -7.74 25.75 10.25
C ALA A 23 -6.93 25.97 8.96
N ASN A 24 -7.23 25.22 7.88
CA ASN A 24 -6.52 25.21 6.60
C ASN A 24 -4.98 25.18 6.74
N PRO A 25 -4.42 24.25 7.54
CA PRO A 25 -2.97 24.21 7.76
C PRO A 25 -2.24 23.72 6.50
N ASP A 26 -0.96 24.06 6.38
CA ASP A 26 -0.09 23.50 5.33
C ASP A 26 0.42 22.10 5.67
N VAL A 27 0.48 21.81 6.98
CA VAL A 27 0.90 20.51 7.53
C VAL A 27 -0.14 20.00 8.51
N LEU A 28 -0.54 18.74 8.33
CA LEU A 28 -1.46 18.01 9.20
C LEU A 28 -0.69 16.92 9.93
N LEU A 29 -0.69 16.95 11.26
CA LEU A 29 -0.14 15.89 12.09
C LEU A 29 -1.30 15.05 12.64
N MET A 30 -1.22 13.74 12.45
CA MET A 30 -2.24 12.80 12.88
C MET A 30 -1.58 11.71 13.71
N ASP A 31 -1.87 11.71 15.01
CA ASP A 31 -1.36 10.72 15.96
C ASP A 31 -2.46 9.70 16.27
N GLU A 32 -2.29 8.49 15.74
CA GLU A 32 -3.24 7.37 15.79
C GLU A 32 -4.71 7.77 15.59
N PRO A 33 -5.04 8.51 14.51
CA PRO A 33 -6.33 9.16 14.40
C PRO A 33 -7.50 8.20 14.26
N PHE A 34 -7.28 6.89 14.02
CA PHE A 34 -8.33 5.90 13.80
C PHE A 34 -8.21 4.65 14.70
N SER A 35 -7.26 4.61 15.66
CA SER A 35 -7.00 3.42 16.49
C SER A 35 -8.18 3.05 17.41
N ALA A 36 -8.90 4.06 17.92
CA ALA A 36 -10.05 3.89 18.81
C ALA A 36 -11.36 3.46 18.12
N LEU A 37 -11.35 3.21 16.81
CA LEU A 37 -12.55 2.86 16.04
C LEU A 37 -12.67 1.37 15.79
N ASP A 38 -13.92 0.91 15.67
CA ASP A 38 -14.22 -0.41 15.16
C ASP A 38 -13.75 -0.57 13.70
N PRO A 39 -13.45 -1.81 13.24
CA PRO A 39 -12.84 -2.03 11.93
C PRO A 39 -13.63 -1.48 10.74
N LEU A 40 -14.98 -1.45 10.82
CA LEU A 40 -15.82 -0.98 9.72
C LEU A 40 -15.77 0.54 9.61
N ILE A 41 -16.00 1.25 10.72
CA ILE A 41 -15.94 2.71 10.75
C ILE A 41 -14.53 3.22 10.48
N ARG A 42 -13.49 2.52 10.97
CA ARG A 42 -12.09 2.79 10.65
C ARG A 42 -11.87 2.84 9.15
N ARG A 43 -12.23 1.77 8.42
CA ARG A 43 -12.07 1.70 6.96
C ARG A 43 -12.80 2.83 6.25
N GLN A 44 -14.03 3.12 6.66
CA GLN A 44 -14.83 4.20 6.08
C GLN A 44 -14.17 5.58 6.27
N LEU A 45 -13.66 5.88 7.47
CA LEU A 45 -12.98 7.16 7.72
C LEU A 45 -11.66 7.28 6.98
N GLN A 46 -10.89 6.20 6.89
CA GLN A 46 -9.68 6.16 6.07
C GLN A 46 -10.00 6.44 4.59
N ASP A 47 -11.08 5.87 4.04
CA ASP A 47 -11.52 6.16 2.67
C ASP A 47 -11.89 7.63 2.46
N GLU A 48 -12.62 8.20 3.41
CA GLU A 48 -12.97 9.63 3.39
C GLU A 48 -11.70 10.49 3.50
N PHE A 49 -10.77 10.13 4.37
CA PHE A 49 -9.50 10.82 4.54
C PHE A 49 -8.65 10.78 3.26
N ILE A 50 -8.49 9.63 2.62
CA ILE A 50 -7.73 9.49 1.36
C ILE A 50 -8.34 10.39 0.27
N LYS A 51 -9.67 10.41 0.15
CA LYS A 51 -10.37 11.30 -0.80
C LYS A 51 -10.11 12.77 -0.50
N LEU A 52 -10.20 13.17 0.77
CA LEU A 52 -9.95 14.54 1.22
C LEU A 52 -8.48 14.94 1.00
N SER A 53 -7.53 14.07 1.34
CA SER A 53 -6.10 14.30 1.16
C SER A 53 -5.77 14.62 -0.30
N LYS A 54 -6.33 13.84 -1.24
CA LYS A 54 -6.16 14.07 -2.70
C LYS A 54 -6.67 15.44 -3.15
N ILE A 55 -7.75 15.95 -2.54
CA ILE A 55 -8.33 17.26 -2.86
C ILE A 55 -7.52 18.39 -2.23
N LEU A 56 -7.17 18.25 -0.95
CA LEU A 56 -6.56 19.30 -0.15
C LEU A 56 -5.06 19.48 -0.44
N LYS A 57 -4.38 18.41 -0.87
CA LYS A 57 -2.95 18.39 -1.21
C LYS A 57 -2.07 19.02 -0.12
N LYS A 58 -2.41 18.74 1.13
CA LYS A 58 -1.65 19.18 2.31
C LYS A 58 -0.65 18.12 2.71
N THR A 59 0.50 18.54 3.24
CA THR A 59 1.47 17.58 3.77
C THR A 59 0.87 16.94 5.01
N THR A 60 0.75 15.62 5.04
CA THR A 60 0.23 14.91 6.22
C THR A 60 1.28 13.97 6.77
N ILE A 61 1.56 14.09 8.07
CA ILE A 61 2.35 13.12 8.83
C ILE A 61 1.36 12.28 9.62
N PHE A 62 1.27 11.00 9.25
CA PHE A 62 0.37 10.04 9.83
C PHE A 62 1.16 9.04 10.68
N ILE A 63 0.80 8.94 11.96
CA ILE A 63 1.44 8.04 12.92
C ILE A 63 0.43 6.94 13.26
N THR A 64 0.88 5.70 13.13
CA THR A 64 0.10 4.51 13.49
C THR A 64 1.02 3.37 13.86
N HIS A 65 0.49 2.44 14.66
CA HIS A 65 1.12 1.15 14.94
C HIS A 65 0.64 0.04 14.00
N ASP A 66 -0.33 0.32 13.12
CA ASP A 66 -0.93 -0.63 12.20
C ASP A 66 -0.34 -0.45 10.79
N LEU A 67 0.37 -1.49 10.30
CA LEU A 67 1.01 -1.43 9.00
C LEU A 67 0.00 -1.47 7.84
N ASP A 68 -1.13 -2.17 7.98
CA ASP A 68 -2.18 -2.16 6.95
C ASP A 68 -2.71 -0.74 6.73
N GLU A 69 -2.79 0.04 7.81
CA GLU A 69 -3.18 1.45 7.75
C GLU A 69 -2.11 2.31 7.07
N ALA A 70 -0.84 2.12 7.43
CA ALA A 70 0.27 2.83 6.82
C ALA A 70 0.39 2.54 5.31
N VAL A 71 0.26 1.27 4.91
CA VAL A 71 0.27 0.82 3.50
C VAL A 71 -0.91 1.39 2.73
N ARG A 72 -2.08 1.50 3.35
CA ARG A 72 -3.29 1.97 2.69
C ARG A 72 -3.32 3.48 2.47
N ILE A 73 -2.77 4.26 3.41
CA ILE A 73 -2.90 5.72 3.43
C ILE A 73 -1.61 6.43 2.98
N GLY A 74 -0.45 5.86 3.32
CA GLY A 74 0.84 6.50 3.16
C GLY A 74 1.41 6.33 1.76
N ASP A 75 1.85 7.44 1.18
CA ASP A 75 2.67 7.41 -0.06
C ASP A 75 4.10 6.91 0.24
N ARG A 76 4.60 7.21 1.45
CA ARG A 76 5.89 6.76 1.98
C ARG A 76 5.73 6.40 3.44
N ILE A 77 6.38 5.33 3.85
CA ILE A 77 6.30 4.79 5.20
C ILE A 77 7.68 4.87 5.84
N ALA A 78 7.68 5.21 7.12
CA ALA A 78 8.85 5.41 7.94
C ALA A 78 8.69 4.54 9.19
N ILE A 79 9.42 3.42 9.26
CA ILE A 79 9.36 2.48 10.38
C ILE A 79 10.36 2.91 11.45
N MET A 80 9.91 2.98 12.69
CA MET A 80 10.71 3.35 13.85
C MET A 80 10.74 2.25 14.89
N ARG A 81 11.91 2.03 15.50
CA ARG A 81 12.10 1.13 16.65
C ARG A 81 13.08 1.77 17.64
N ASP A 82 12.75 1.74 18.93
CA ASP A 82 13.60 2.27 20.01
C ASP A 82 14.07 3.72 19.75
N GLY A 83 13.17 4.55 19.19
CA GLY A 83 13.44 5.95 18.86
C GLY A 83 14.34 6.17 17.63
N ARG A 84 14.64 5.12 16.87
CA ARG A 84 15.47 5.18 15.65
C ARG A 84 14.66 4.82 14.42
N MET A 85 14.94 5.52 13.31
CA MET A 85 14.46 5.12 11.99
C MET A 85 15.14 3.82 11.58
N VAL A 86 14.34 2.79 11.33
CA VAL A 86 14.83 1.48 10.87
C VAL A 86 14.83 1.44 9.34
N GLN A 87 13.70 1.81 8.73
CA GLN A 87 13.54 1.81 7.28
C GLN A 87 12.60 2.92 6.84
N ILE A 88 12.88 3.50 5.67
CA ILE A 88 12.00 4.45 4.99
C ILE A 88 11.90 4.02 3.54
N GLY A 89 10.69 3.88 3.03
CA GLY A 89 10.46 3.45 1.65
C GLY A 89 9.00 3.59 1.24
N THR A 90 8.70 3.17 0.03
CA THR A 90 7.31 2.90 -0.36
C THR A 90 6.80 1.65 0.36
N ALA A 91 5.48 1.42 0.32
CA ALA A 91 4.91 0.18 0.83
C ALA A 91 5.51 -1.06 0.13
N GLU A 92 5.75 -0.96 -1.17
CA GLU A 92 6.37 -2.00 -1.98
C GLU A 92 7.82 -2.28 -1.56
N ASP A 93 8.63 -1.23 -1.38
CA ASP A 93 10.02 -1.37 -0.93
C ASP A 93 10.11 -2.11 0.42
N ILE A 94 9.25 -1.73 1.36
CA ILE A 94 9.26 -2.28 2.72
C ILE A 94 8.82 -3.75 2.72
N VAL A 95 7.84 -4.12 1.88
CA VAL A 95 7.31 -5.48 1.81
C VAL A 95 8.23 -6.43 1.01
N MET A 96 8.88 -5.91 -0.05
CA MET A 96 9.76 -6.71 -0.91
C MET A 96 11.19 -6.77 -0.40
N HIS A 97 11.66 -5.71 0.25
CA HIS A 97 13.04 -5.56 0.71
C HIS A 97 13.10 -5.05 2.16
N PRO A 98 12.62 -5.84 3.14
CA PRO A 98 12.73 -5.47 4.54
C PRO A 98 14.20 -5.30 4.95
N ALA A 99 14.50 -4.25 5.72
CA ALA A 99 15.87 -3.88 6.07
C ALA A 99 16.52 -4.82 7.11
N ASP A 100 15.71 -5.43 7.98
CA ASP A 100 16.14 -6.39 8.99
C ASP A 100 14.99 -7.38 9.32
N ASP A 101 15.29 -8.37 10.15
CA ASP A 101 14.33 -9.39 10.59
C ASP A 101 13.12 -8.78 11.29
N TYR A 102 13.29 -7.65 11.99
CA TYR A 102 12.18 -6.99 12.66
C TYR A 102 11.20 -6.38 11.64
N VAL A 103 11.70 -5.74 10.59
CA VAL A 103 10.82 -5.25 9.51
C VAL A 103 10.19 -6.42 8.76
N ALA A 104 10.93 -7.51 8.53
CA ALA A 104 10.41 -8.72 7.88
C ALA A 104 9.23 -9.32 8.68
N ASP A 105 9.37 -9.48 9.98
CA ASP A 105 8.30 -9.94 10.88
C ASP A 105 7.11 -8.97 10.87
N PHE A 106 7.38 -7.66 10.84
CA PHE A 106 6.35 -6.63 10.85
C PHE A 106 5.49 -6.62 9.57
N VAL A 107 6.08 -6.97 8.42
CA VAL A 107 5.40 -6.98 7.11
C VAL A 107 4.80 -8.34 6.74
N ALA A 108 5.07 -9.40 7.51
CA ALA A 108 4.63 -10.77 7.23
C ALA A 108 3.11 -10.90 7.03
N GLY A 109 2.31 -10.09 7.72
CA GLY A 109 0.85 -10.07 7.60
C GLY A 109 0.30 -9.31 6.39
N ILE A 110 1.14 -8.58 5.65
CA ILE A 110 0.68 -7.70 4.57
C ILE A 110 0.50 -8.47 3.27
N SER A 111 -0.68 -8.30 2.67
CA SER A 111 -1.00 -8.92 1.38
C SER A 111 -0.21 -8.26 0.24
N ARG A 112 0.85 -8.93 -0.20
CA ARG A 112 1.64 -8.56 -1.40
C ARG A 112 0.80 -8.34 -2.65
N LEU A 113 -0.33 -9.04 -2.76
CA LEU A 113 -1.27 -8.96 -3.88
C LEU A 113 -1.73 -7.53 -4.21
N LYS A 114 -1.81 -6.65 -3.20
CA LYS A 114 -2.31 -5.27 -3.37
C LYS A 114 -1.21 -4.21 -3.38
N VAL A 115 0.01 -4.60 -3.01
CA VAL A 115 1.11 -3.67 -2.74
C VAL A 115 2.21 -3.79 -3.79
N VAL A 116 2.41 -5.01 -4.32
CA VAL A 116 3.42 -5.30 -5.32
C VAL A 116 2.86 -5.09 -6.72
N HIS A 117 3.64 -4.44 -7.56
CA HIS A 117 3.31 -4.10 -8.94
C HIS A 117 4.20 -4.88 -9.92
N ALA A 118 3.85 -4.83 -11.20
CA ALA A 118 4.52 -5.56 -12.26
C ALA A 118 6.02 -5.24 -12.35
N HIS A 119 6.41 -3.97 -12.22
CA HIS A 119 7.81 -3.56 -12.31
C HIS A 119 8.71 -4.18 -11.22
N ALA A 120 8.15 -4.51 -10.05
CA ALA A 120 8.91 -5.11 -8.96
C ALA A 120 9.12 -6.63 -9.12
N VAL A 121 8.31 -7.28 -9.95
CA VAL A 121 8.35 -8.74 -10.18
C VAL A 121 9.05 -9.09 -11.49
N MET A 122 8.97 -8.20 -12.49
CA MET A 122 9.45 -8.46 -13.84
C MET A 122 10.94 -8.82 -13.91
N GLN A 123 11.25 -9.67 -14.88
CA GLN A 123 12.60 -10.00 -15.28
C GLN A 123 12.93 -9.33 -16.62
N PRO A 124 14.22 -9.05 -16.90
CA PRO A 124 14.63 -8.55 -18.20
C PRO A 124 14.20 -9.48 -19.34
N ILE A 125 13.75 -8.91 -20.44
CA ILE A 125 13.36 -9.68 -21.63
C ILE A 125 14.60 -10.32 -22.26
N ASN A 126 14.71 -11.65 -22.14
CA ASN A 126 15.80 -12.43 -22.70
C ASN A 126 15.26 -13.37 -23.77
N GLY A 127 15.24 -12.91 -25.03
CA GLY A 127 14.82 -13.72 -26.19
C GLY A 127 13.53 -13.21 -26.84
N PRO A 128 12.99 -13.98 -27.80
CA PRO A 128 11.78 -13.59 -28.54
C PRO A 128 10.55 -13.62 -27.63
N VAL A 129 9.76 -12.55 -27.70
CA VAL A 129 8.48 -12.40 -27.00
C VAL A 129 7.35 -12.90 -27.91
N PRO A 130 6.46 -13.80 -27.45
CA PRO A 130 5.29 -14.22 -28.22
C PRO A 130 4.42 -13.00 -28.56
N ALA A 131 3.94 -12.93 -29.80
CA ALA A 131 3.14 -11.78 -30.25
C ALA A 131 1.78 -11.71 -29.53
N ASP A 132 1.22 -12.88 -29.21
CA ASP A 132 -0.02 -13.12 -28.49
C ASP A 132 0.11 -13.04 -26.97
N ALA A 133 1.33 -12.87 -26.44
CA ALA A 133 1.52 -12.68 -25.01
C ALA A 133 0.77 -11.43 -24.50
N PRO A 134 0.05 -11.54 -23.37
CA PRO A 134 -0.70 -10.42 -22.83
C PRO A 134 0.25 -9.32 -22.33
N ARG A 135 -0.17 -8.07 -22.48
CA ARG A 135 0.61 -6.88 -22.12
C ARG A 135 -0.08 -6.11 -21.01
N VAL A 136 0.69 -5.69 -20.02
CA VAL A 136 0.22 -4.94 -18.85
C VAL A 136 1.12 -3.73 -18.60
N ASP A 137 0.58 -2.71 -17.96
CA ASP A 137 1.34 -1.55 -17.50
C ASP A 137 2.26 -1.92 -16.32
N GLU A 138 3.40 -1.25 -16.21
CA GLU A 138 4.38 -1.49 -15.13
C GLU A 138 3.84 -1.21 -13.72
N ALA A 139 2.81 -0.37 -13.61
CA ALA A 139 2.10 -0.07 -12.37
C ALA A 139 0.90 -0.99 -12.12
N GLU A 140 0.72 -2.07 -12.89
CA GLU A 140 -0.35 -3.03 -12.67
C GLU A 140 -0.06 -3.91 -11.43
N THR A 141 -1.10 -4.24 -10.67
CA THR A 141 -0.93 -4.96 -9.38
C THR A 141 -0.74 -6.46 -9.55
N LEU A 142 -0.02 -7.08 -8.62
CA LEU A 142 0.18 -8.53 -8.57
C LEU A 142 -1.14 -9.32 -8.59
N SER A 143 -2.21 -8.80 -7.97
CA SER A 143 -3.56 -9.38 -8.06
C SER A 143 -4.05 -9.51 -9.50
N THR A 144 -3.91 -8.45 -10.29
CA THR A 144 -4.32 -8.43 -11.69
C THR A 144 -3.46 -9.37 -12.53
N LEU A 145 -2.15 -9.40 -12.28
CA LEU A 145 -1.22 -10.30 -12.97
C LEU A 145 -1.58 -11.78 -12.73
N ILE A 146 -1.91 -12.13 -11.49
CA ILE A 146 -2.33 -13.50 -11.15
C ILE A 146 -3.64 -13.84 -11.86
N ASN A 147 -4.62 -12.94 -11.85
CA ASN A 147 -5.88 -13.18 -12.57
C ASN A 147 -5.66 -13.40 -14.07
N LEU A 148 -4.78 -12.61 -14.68
CA LEU A 148 -4.42 -12.75 -16.09
C LEU A 148 -3.71 -14.09 -16.36
N ALA A 149 -2.81 -14.50 -15.47
CA ALA A 149 -2.08 -15.75 -15.58
C ALA A 149 -2.93 -17.00 -15.28
N ILE A 150 -4.14 -16.88 -14.72
CA ILE A 150 -5.05 -18.03 -14.53
C ILE A 150 -5.61 -18.50 -15.88
N ASP A 151 -5.96 -17.56 -16.75
CA ASP A 151 -6.64 -17.85 -18.03
C ASP A 151 -5.65 -18.00 -19.21
N ASP A 152 -4.40 -17.58 -19.05
CA ASP A 152 -3.36 -17.61 -20.07
C ASP A 152 -2.06 -18.28 -19.57
N ASP A 153 -1.50 -19.19 -20.37
CA ASP A 153 -0.24 -19.89 -20.10
C ASP A 153 0.99 -19.11 -20.59
N HIS A 154 0.80 -18.07 -21.41
CA HIS A 154 1.89 -17.23 -21.90
C HIS A 154 2.50 -16.38 -20.79
N PRO A 155 3.79 -16.02 -20.92
CA PRO A 155 4.37 -15.02 -20.04
C PRO A 155 3.69 -13.65 -20.24
N ILE A 156 3.59 -12.87 -19.17
CA ILE A 156 3.02 -11.53 -19.22
C ILE A 156 4.13 -10.54 -19.58
N ILE A 157 3.88 -9.66 -20.54
CA ILE A 157 4.83 -8.63 -20.97
C ILE A 157 4.49 -7.32 -20.26
N VAL A 158 5.49 -6.76 -19.59
CA VAL A 158 5.36 -5.49 -18.87
C VAL A 158 5.76 -4.36 -19.77
N GLN A 159 4.93 -3.33 -19.83
CA GLN A 159 5.14 -2.15 -20.63
C GLN A 159 5.28 -0.90 -19.77
N ASP A 160 6.28 -0.08 -20.09
CA ASP A 160 6.37 1.32 -19.66
C ASP A 160 6.16 2.20 -20.89
N SER A 161 5.14 3.06 -20.85
CA SER A 161 4.89 4.05 -21.90
C SER A 161 4.79 3.44 -23.31
N GLY A 162 4.23 2.22 -23.39
CA GLY A 162 4.04 1.45 -24.62
C GLY A 162 5.28 0.72 -25.14
N ARG A 163 6.39 0.69 -24.38
CA ARG A 163 7.59 -0.10 -24.68
C ARG A 163 7.65 -1.33 -23.81
N ASP A 164 7.93 -2.48 -24.41
CA ASP A 164 8.13 -3.74 -23.68
C ASP A 164 9.44 -3.63 -22.87
N VAL A 165 9.34 -3.62 -21.55
CA VAL A 165 10.48 -3.41 -20.61
C VAL A 165 10.80 -4.64 -19.77
N GLY A 166 9.86 -5.56 -19.63
CA GLY A 166 10.04 -6.76 -18.80
C GLY A 166 9.11 -7.89 -19.17
N VAL A 167 9.39 -9.05 -18.60
CA VAL A 167 8.59 -10.26 -18.73
C VAL A 167 8.36 -10.89 -17.35
N ILE A 168 7.15 -11.37 -17.11
CA ILE A 168 6.75 -12.05 -15.88
C ILE A 168 6.24 -13.44 -16.24
N THR A 169 6.86 -14.47 -15.68
CA THR A 169 6.40 -15.86 -15.80
C THR A 169 5.51 -16.26 -14.62
N ARG A 170 4.76 -17.35 -14.78
CA ARG A 170 4.02 -17.96 -13.66
C ARG A 170 4.92 -18.31 -12.47
N ALA A 171 6.16 -18.72 -12.73
CA ALA A 171 7.11 -19.03 -11.66
C ALA A 171 7.49 -17.78 -10.85
N ASP A 172 7.64 -16.63 -11.50
CA ASP A 172 7.95 -15.35 -10.85
C ASP A 172 6.77 -14.90 -9.97
N LEU A 173 5.54 -15.03 -10.48
CA LEU A 173 4.32 -14.75 -9.70
C LEU A 173 4.22 -15.65 -8.46
N LEU A 174 4.37 -16.96 -8.62
CA LEU A 174 4.27 -17.92 -7.52
C LEU A 174 5.35 -17.69 -6.47
N ARG A 175 6.60 -17.42 -6.88
CA ARG A 175 7.69 -17.12 -5.94
C ARG A 175 7.38 -15.88 -5.12
N THR A 176 6.91 -14.82 -5.76
CA THR A 176 6.55 -13.56 -5.08
C THR A 176 5.46 -13.76 -4.03
N VAL A 177 4.49 -14.64 -4.31
CA VAL A 177 3.43 -15.01 -3.37
C VAL A 177 3.97 -15.89 -2.23
N ILE A 178 4.77 -16.93 -2.54
CA ILE A 178 5.30 -17.89 -1.54
C ILE A 178 6.26 -17.23 -0.56
N GLU A 179 7.14 -16.34 -1.03
CA GLU A 179 8.02 -15.55 -0.15
C GLU A 179 7.23 -14.65 0.81
N GLY A 180 5.96 -14.36 0.52
CA GLY A 180 5.04 -13.72 1.46
C GLY A 180 4.41 -14.67 2.49
N THR A 181 4.43 -15.99 2.26
CA THR A 181 3.78 -17.00 3.13
C THR A 181 4.76 -17.75 4.04
N GLU A 182 6.06 -17.75 3.75
CA GLU A 182 7.07 -18.45 4.58
C GLU A 182 7.34 -17.78 5.94
N VAL A 183 6.72 -16.63 6.24
CA VAL A 183 6.88 -15.87 7.49
C VAL A 183 5.61 -15.87 8.37
N SER A 184 4.65 -16.76 8.11
CA SER A 184 3.42 -16.92 8.92
C SER A 184 3.49 -18.07 9.93
#